data_AF-A0A9E0LUS4-F1
#
_entry.id   AF-A0A9E0LUS4-F1
#
_cell.length_a   1.000
_cell.length_b   1.000
_cell.length_c   1.000
_cell.angle_alpha   90.00
_cell.angle_beta   90.00
_cell.angle_gamma   90.00
#
_symmetry.space_group_name_H-M   'P 1'
#
loop_
_entity.id
_entity.type
_entity.pdbx_description
1 polymer ?
#
loop_
_entity_poly.entity_id
_entity_poly.type
_entity_poly.pdbx_seq_one_letter_code
_entity_poly.pdbx_strand_id
1 'polypeptide(L)'
;MADRELGPSRVTGALLTALALLTAIGCGAAVPDSVALPPISESAAEPPPPKTQGEEPVAAPPPPTVVVIDNGDRPAEGPKSLAQAASEERERRSQAGKPVAVIDNRNLAEFSKGQKLTVAEGGGATAAEEATAQAVGEAVANAARDEAYWRNRGLEIRRHWRESADRVVELEGKSEELRRRFYAADDPYQRDSQIKPEWDHTLDELDSTRREVERSEQELERFLTEGRQAGAFPGWLREGSELEPERKVLESPSAEPTEPVVLDEPREQP
;
A
#
# COMPACT_ATOMS: atom_id res chain seq x y z
N MET A 1 6.59 -59.17 15.42
CA MET A 1 5.89 -59.47 16.68
C MET A 1 6.58 -58.70 17.80
N ALA A 2 6.09 -57.49 18.05
CA ALA A 2 6.29 -56.73 19.28
C ALA A 2 5.33 -55.53 19.19
N ASP A 3 4.11 -55.76 19.67
CA ASP A 3 3.09 -54.76 19.90
C ASP A 3 3.56 -53.68 20.89
N ARG A 4 3.25 -52.42 20.58
CA ARG A 4 3.28 -51.33 21.56
C ARG A 4 2.16 -50.35 21.28
N GLU A 5 1.00 -50.70 21.82
CA GLU A 5 -0.12 -49.79 22.11
C GLU A 5 0.13 -48.96 23.40
N LEU A 6 -0.72 -47.94 23.62
CA LEU A 6 -0.85 -46.96 24.73
C LEU A 6 -0.20 -45.60 24.42
N GLY A 7 -0.89 -44.45 24.35
CA GLY A 7 -2.29 -44.08 24.56
C GLY A 7 -2.40 -42.53 24.53
N PRO A 8 -3.61 -41.95 24.31
CA PRO A 8 -3.80 -40.51 24.17
C PRO A 8 -3.91 -39.77 25.52
N SER A 9 -3.06 -38.76 25.75
CA SER A 9 -3.22 -37.82 26.87
C SER A 9 -4.15 -36.68 26.49
N ARG A 10 -5.40 -36.76 26.94
CA ARG A 10 -6.33 -35.64 27.03
C ARG A 10 -6.04 -34.89 28.33
N VAL A 11 -5.65 -33.61 28.26
CA VAL A 11 -5.65 -32.72 29.41
C VAL A 11 -6.87 -31.81 29.30
N THR A 12 -7.96 -32.27 29.90
CA THR A 12 -9.11 -31.45 30.31
C THR A 12 -8.72 -30.64 31.54
N GLY A 13 -8.71 -29.32 31.44
CA GLY A 13 -8.62 -28.40 32.57
C GLY A 13 -9.82 -27.46 32.56
N ALA A 14 -10.86 -27.82 33.31
CA ALA A 14 -11.95 -26.95 33.73
C ALA A 14 -11.80 -26.66 35.24
N LEU A 15 -12.56 -25.68 35.75
CA LEU A 15 -12.58 -25.07 37.09
C LEU A 15 -11.64 -23.86 37.22
N LEU A 16 -12.01 -22.72 37.80
CA LEU A 16 -13.03 -22.47 38.83
C LEU A 16 -13.32 -20.95 38.91
N THR A 17 -14.60 -20.59 38.93
CA THR A 17 -15.16 -19.31 39.34
C THR A 17 -15.15 -19.17 40.87
N ALA A 18 -14.60 -18.08 41.42
CA ALA A 18 -14.94 -17.49 42.73
C ALA A 18 -14.22 -16.13 42.87
N LEU A 19 -14.93 -14.99 42.88
CA LEU A 19 -15.52 -14.33 44.07
C LEU A 19 -14.47 -13.56 44.91
N ALA A 20 -14.51 -12.22 44.87
CA ALA A 20 -14.56 -11.38 46.08
C ALA A 20 -14.64 -9.88 45.73
N LEU A 21 -15.74 -9.26 46.18
CA LEU A 21 -15.88 -7.83 46.42
C LEU A 21 -14.76 -7.30 47.32
N LEU A 22 -14.22 -6.12 47.00
CA LEU A 22 -13.73 -5.18 48.01
C LEU A 22 -14.30 -3.79 47.72
N THR A 23 -15.22 -3.39 48.58
CA THR A 23 -15.78 -2.04 48.71
C THR A 23 -14.90 -1.17 49.60
N ALA A 24 -14.76 0.09 49.18
CA ALA A 24 -14.64 1.32 49.99
C ALA A 24 -13.45 1.50 50.94
N ILE A 25 -12.78 2.65 50.79
CA ILE A 25 -12.50 3.71 51.79
C ILE A 25 -11.24 4.44 51.34
N GLY A 26 -11.33 5.77 51.17
CA GLY A 26 -10.13 6.60 51.04
C GLY A 26 -10.33 7.99 50.44
N CYS A 27 -11.20 8.82 51.04
CA CYS A 27 -11.04 10.27 50.92
C CYS A 27 -9.74 10.65 51.65
N GLY A 28 -8.73 11.06 50.89
CA GLY A 28 -7.48 11.60 51.40
C GLY A 28 -7.03 12.74 50.50
N ALA A 29 -7.52 13.94 50.79
CA ALA A 29 -6.96 15.17 50.26
C ALA A 29 -5.57 15.36 50.88
N ALA A 30 -4.53 15.17 50.07
CA ALA A 30 -3.18 15.60 50.38
C ALA A 30 -2.71 16.49 49.24
N VAL A 31 -2.72 17.80 49.49
CA VAL A 31 -1.95 18.79 48.74
C VAL A 31 -0.56 18.82 49.39
N PRO A 32 0.51 18.45 48.67
CA PRO A 32 1.82 18.98 48.99
C PRO A 32 2.41 19.80 47.85
N ASP A 33 2.83 20.98 48.25
CA ASP A 33 3.96 21.78 47.75
C ASP A 33 3.97 22.23 46.30
N SER A 34 3.57 23.50 46.18
CA SER A 34 4.18 24.55 45.38
C SER A 34 5.67 24.30 45.10
N VAL A 35 5.97 23.65 43.98
CA VAL A 35 7.31 23.66 43.40
C VAL A 35 7.58 25.08 42.91
N ALA A 36 8.53 25.72 43.58
CA ALA A 36 9.04 27.03 43.25
C ALA A 36 9.52 27.08 41.79
N LEU A 37 8.98 28.05 41.04
CA LEU A 37 9.48 28.46 39.75
C LEU A 37 10.96 28.87 39.89
N PRO A 38 11.87 28.40 39.03
CA PRO A 38 13.22 28.93 38.98
C PRO A 38 13.18 30.43 38.58
N PRO A 39 14.11 31.26 39.08
CA PRO A 39 14.19 32.65 38.69
C PRO A 39 14.42 32.75 37.18
N ILE A 40 13.67 33.64 36.54
CA ILE A 40 13.88 34.09 35.17
C ILE A 40 15.28 34.70 35.14
N SER A 41 16.24 33.95 34.58
CA SER A 41 17.53 34.51 34.17
C SER A 41 17.27 35.44 33.00
N GLU A 42 17.16 36.73 33.32
CA GLU A 42 17.27 37.86 32.41
C GLU A 42 18.73 37.90 31.90
N SER A 43 19.04 37.06 30.90
CA SER A 43 20.34 37.07 30.25
C SER A 43 20.34 38.14 29.16
N ALA A 44 20.91 39.28 29.55
CA ALA A 44 21.59 40.29 28.76
C ALA A 44 21.58 40.10 27.24
N ALA A 45 21.03 41.11 26.55
CA ALA A 45 21.27 41.39 25.15
C ALA A 45 22.77 41.45 24.87
N GLU A 46 23.25 40.51 24.05
CA GLU A 46 24.60 40.53 23.49
C GLU A 46 24.66 41.58 22.35
N PRO A 47 25.64 42.49 22.34
CA PRO A 47 25.78 43.49 21.28
C PRO A 47 26.14 42.83 19.94
N PRO A 48 25.70 43.40 18.81
CA PRO A 48 25.97 42.82 17.49
C PRO A 48 27.48 42.80 17.20
N PRO A 49 28.01 41.72 16.59
CA PRO A 49 29.41 41.67 16.22
C PRO A 49 29.74 42.70 15.13
N PRO A 50 30.96 43.28 15.16
CA PRO A 50 31.41 44.29 14.21
C PRO A 50 31.53 43.71 12.79
N LYS A 51 31.19 44.56 11.81
CA LYS A 51 31.40 44.31 10.38
C LYS A 51 32.89 44.16 10.09
N THR A 52 33.35 42.95 9.82
CA THR A 52 34.66 42.72 9.19
C THR A 52 34.48 42.72 7.68
N GLN A 53 35.03 43.74 7.05
CA GLN A 53 35.27 43.81 5.61
C GLN A 53 36.55 43.04 5.27
N GLY A 54 36.52 42.30 4.16
CA GLY A 54 37.68 42.03 3.33
C GLY A 54 38.42 40.72 3.60
N GLU A 55 38.04 39.67 2.89
CA GLU A 55 38.99 38.64 2.45
C GLU A 55 38.62 38.15 1.04
N GLU A 56 39.66 37.91 0.25
CA GLU A 56 39.69 37.78 -1.21
C GLU A 56 38.90 36.58 -1.77
N PRO A 57 38.46 36.66 -3.05
CA PRO A 57 37.70 35.59 -3.69
C PRO A 57 38.59 34.39 -4.02
N VAL A 58 38.48 33.33 -3.23
CA VAL A 58 39.01 32.00 -3.61
C VAL A 58 38.13 31.44 -4.72
N ALA A 59 38.79 31.14 -5.84
CA ALA A 59 38.20 30.62 -7.07
C ALA A 59 37.30 29.39 -6.82
N ALA A 60 36.04 29.51 -7.21
CA ALA A 60 35.09 28.40 -7.23
C ALA A 60 35.54 27.34 -8.26
N PRO A 61 35.41 26.03 -7.94
CA PRO A 61 35.56 24.97 -8.93
C PRO A 61 34.51 25.13 -10.04
N PRO A 62 34.83 24.83 -11.31
CA PRO A 62 33.91 25.01 -12.42
C PRO A 62 32.67 24.10 -12.25
N PRO A 63 31.48 24.59 -12.61
CA PRO A 63 30.26 23.79 -12.53
C PRO A 63 30.35 22.58 -13.47
N PRO A 64 29.77 21.42 -13.10
CA PRO A 64 29.61 20.33 -14.05
C PRO A 64 28.81 20.85 -15.25
N THR A 65 29.36 20.65 -16.44
CA THR A 65 28.72 20.97 -17.72
C THR A 65 27.41 20.20 -17.80
N VAL A 66 26.31 20.90 -17.54
CA VAL A 66 24.99 20.49 -17.99
C VAL A 66 25.06 20.47 -19.51
N VAL A 67 25.01 19.25 -20.08
CA VAL A 67 24.69 19.09 -21.49
C VAL A 67 23.25 19.56 -21.65
N VAL A 68 23.11 20.85 -21.95
CA VAL A 68 21.90 21.40 -22.53
C VAL A 68 21.76 20.70 -23.86
N ILE A 69 20.92 19.67 -23.90
CA ILE A 69 20.41 19.15 -25.14
C ILE A 69 19.67 20.33 -25.77
N ASP A 70 20.34 20.90 -26.76
CA ASP A 70 19.80 21.86 -27.70
C ASP A 70 18.49 21.25 -28.23
N ASN A 71 17.36 21.72 -27.69
CA ASN A 71 16.05 21.48 -28.27
C ASN A 71 16.01 22.31 -29.54
N GLY A 72 16.70 21.80 -30.56
CA GLY A 72 16.66 22.35 -31.89
C GLY A 72 15.22 22.49 -32.33
N ASP A 73 14.92 23.66 -32.88
CA ASP A 73 13.73 24.03 -33.63
C ASP A 73 13.02 22.80 -34.22
N ARG A 74 12.03 22.30 -33.50
CA ARG A 74 10.96 21.50 -34.08
C ARG A 74 9.71 22.37 -34.02
N PRO A 75 9.09 22.70 -35.17
CA PRO A 75 7.80 23.37 -35.13
C PRO A 75 6.86 22.52 -34.29
N ALA A 76 6.12 23.17 -33.39
CA ALA A 76 5.13 22.52 -32.54
C ALA A 76 4.04 21.89 -33.42
N GLU A 77 4.24 20.65 -33.83
CA GLU A 77 3.20 19.81 -34.37
C GLU A 77 2.24 19.52 -33.22
N GLY A 78 1.03 20.06 -33.30
CA GLY A 78 -0.06 19.77 -32.36
C GLY A 78 -0.33 18.26 -32.25
N PRO A 79 -1.17 17.82 -31.30
CA PRO A 79 -1.37 16.39 -31.02
C PRO A 79 -1.73 15.63 -32.30
N LYS A 80 -0.78 14.85 -32.83
CA LYS A 80 -0.97 14.05 -34.05
C LYS A 80 -2.13 13.10 -33.82
N SER A 81 -3.14 13.17 -34.69
CA SER A 81 -4.24 12.21 -34.62
C SER A 81 -3.70 10.80 -34.89
N LEU A 82 -4.31 9.79 -34.26
CA LEU A 82 -3.93 8.38 -34.46
C LEU A 82 -3.96 7.97 -35.93
N ALA A 83 -4.87 8.55 -36.72
CA ALA A 83 -4.95 8.31 -38.16
C ALA A 83 -3.73 8.85 -38.92
N GLN A 84 -3.19 9.98 -38.48
CA GLN A 84 -2.01 10.61 -39.08
C GLN A 84 -0.74 9.83 -38.74
N ALA A 85 -0.58 9.41 -37.47
CA ALA A 85 0.52 8.54 -37.04
C ALA A 85 0.51 7.18 -37.77
N ALA A 86 -0.67 6.58 -37.96
CA ALA A 86 -0.80 5.32 -38.70
C ALA A 86 -0.42 5.46 -40.18
N SER A 87 -0.72 6.62 -40.79
CA SER A 87 -0.41 6.89 -42.20
C SER A 87 1.08 7.14 -42.39
N GLU A 88 1.70 7.94 -41.51
CA GLU A 88 3.16 8.18 -41.50
C GLU A 88 3.95 6.86 -41.32
N GLU A 89 3.51 5.96 -40.44
CA GLU A 89 4.18 4.67 -40.26
C GLU A 89 4.01 3.74 -41.47
N ARG A 90 2.86 3.80 -42.17
CA ARG A 90 2.66 3.04 -43.42
C ARG A 90 3.54 3.58 -44.54
N GLU A 91 3.65 4.89 -44.68
CA GLU A 91 4.56 5.55 -45.63
C GLU A 91 6.02 5.15 -45.36
N ARG A 92 6.46 5.22 -44.09
CA ARG A 92 7.80 4.81 -43.66
C ARG A 92 8.08 3.35 -44.01
N ARG A 93 7.12 2.45 -43.78
CA ARG A 93 7.27 1.02 -44.14
C ARG A 93 7.31 0.78 -45.64
N SER A 94 6.62 1.60 -46.44
CA SER A 94 6.67 1.50 -47.90
C SER A 94 8.00 1.99 -48.48
N GLN A 95 8.65 2.95 -47.81
CA GLN A 95 9.97 3.46 -48.16
C GLN A 95 11.12 2.61 -47.59
N ALA A 96 10.86 1.86 -46.51
CA ALA A 96 11.79 0.86 -46.02
C ALA A 96 11.93 -0.25 -47.07
N GLY A 97 13.15 -0.44 -47.58
CA GLY A 97 13.46 -1.45 -48.59
C GLY A 97 13.01 -2.86 -48.20
N LYS A 98 12.95 -3.76 -49.20
CA LYS A 98 12.50 -5.15 -48.98
C LYS A 98 13.34 -5.83 -47.89
N PRO A 99 12.72 -6.57 -46.94
CA PRO A 99 13.43 -7.24 -45.88
C PRO A 99 14.44 -8.24 -46.46
N VAL A 100 15.69 -8.18 -45.98
CA VAL A 100 16.86 -8.88 -46.55
C VAL A 100 16.81 -10.39 -46.30
N ALA A 101 16.14 -10.85 -45.25
CA ALA A 101 15.80 -12.25 -45.04
C ALA A 101 14.64 -12.39 -44.04
N VAL A 102 13.73 -13.33 -44.28
CA VAL A 102 12.77 -13.78 -43.26
C VAL A 102 13.41 -14.97 -42.55
N ILE A 103 13.80 -14.77 -41.29
CA ILE A 103 14.38 -15.82 -40.47
C ILE A 103 13.25 -16.72 -39.99
N ASP A 104 13.18 -17.93 -40.53
CA ASP A 104 12.27 -18.99 -40.08
C ASP A 104 13.05 -20.04 -39.27
N ASN A 105 12.35 -20.96 -38.60
CA ASN A 105 12.96 -22.03 -37.80
C ASN A 105 13.88 -22.96 -38.61
N ARG A 106 13.78 -22.94 -39.95
CA ARG A 106 14.60 -23.75 -40.84
C ARG A 106 15.94 -23.07 -41.12
N ASN A 107 15.95 -21.75 -41.24
CA ASN A 107 17.14 -20.97 -41.56
C ASN A 107 17.85 -20.40 -40.31
N LEU A 108 17.23 -20.52 -39.12
CA LEU A 108 17.78 -20.04 -37.85
C LEU A 108 19.21 -20.53 -37.58
N ALA A 109 19.52 -21.79 -37.91
CA ALA A 109 20.84 -22.38 -37.69
C ALA A 109 21.94 -21.82 -38.60
N GLU A 110 21.58 -21.22 -39.73
CA GLU A 110 22.51 -20.61 -40.68
C GLU A 110 22.78 -19.14 -40.32
N PHE A 111 21.74 -18.42 -39.88
CA PHE A 111 21.84 -17.00 -39.52
C PHE A 111 22.34 -16.75 -38.09
N SER A 112 22.36 -17.76 -37.22
CA SER A 112 22.86 -17.67 -35.83
C SER A 112 24.36 -17.90 -35.68
N LYS A 113 25.06 -18.40 -36.71
CA LYS A 113 26.49 -18.69 -36.63
C LYS A 113 27.33 -17.43 -36.81
N GLY A 114 27.77 -16.85 -35.68
CA GLY A 114 28.81 -15.82 -35.64
C GLY A 114 28.32 -14.38 -35.45
N GLN A 115 27.02 -14.16 -35.24
CA GLN A 115 26.54 -12.83 -34.87
C GLN A 115 26.71 -12.61 -33.36
N LYS A 116 27.55 -11.63 -33.00
CA LYS A 116 27.61 -11.11 -31.62
C LYS A 116 26.32 -10.34 -31.37
N LEU A 117 25.51 -10.78 -30.40
CA LEU A 117 24.35 -10.01 -29.93
C LEU A 117 24.83 -8.65 -29.42
N THR A 118 24.64 -7.60 -30.22
CA THR A 118 24.56 -6.24 -29.71
C THR A 118 23.14 -6.04 -29.21
N VAL A 119 22.94 -6.20 -27.90
CA VAL A 119 21.68 -5.86 -27.24
C VAL A 119 21.57 -4.34 -27.27
N ALA A 120 20.73 -3.82 -28.17
CA ALA A 120 20.22 -2.47 -28.06
C ALA A 120 19.04 -2.52 -27.09
N GLU A 121 19.17 -1.82 -25.97
CA GLU A 121 18.09 -1.55 -25.04
C GLU A 121 17.03 -0.71 -25.77
N GLY A 122 15.95 -1.37 -26.20
CA GLY A 122 14.91 -0.76 -27.03
C GLY A 122 13.77 -1.73 -27.28
N GLY A 123 12.71 -1.58 -26.47
CA GLY A 123 11.56 -2.46 -26.38
C GLY A 123 10.75 -2.64 -27.67
N GLY A 124 10.09 -3.79 -27.76
CA GLY A 124 9.03 -4.01 -28.75
C GLY A 124 8.61 -5.46 -29.02
N ALA A 125 9.43 -6.46 -28.70
CA ALA A 125 9.14 -7.86 -29.09
C ALA A 125 9.23 -8.90 -27.96
N THR A 126 9.58 -8.52 -26.74
CA THR A 126 9.81 -9.48 -25.63
C THR A 126 8.53 -9.87 -24.87
N ALA A 127 7.39 -9.22 -25.09
CA ALA A 127 6.19 -9.46 -24.28
C ALA A 127 5.54 -10.84 -24.47
N ALA A 128 5.69 -11.49 -25.63
CA ALA A 128 5.04 -12.78 -25.91
C ALA A 128 5.91 -14.00 -25.58
N GLU A 129 7.22 -13.86 -25.62
CA GLU A 129 8.18 -14.95 -25.37
C GLU A 129 8.70 -14.93 -23.92
N GLU A 130 8.73 -13.77 -23.26
CA GLU A 130 8.85 -13.69 -21.80
C GLU A 130 7.61 -14.29 -21.12
N ALA A 131 6.40 -14.07 -21.64
CA ALA A 131 5.17 -14.61 -21.03
C ALA A 131 5.14 -16.15 -21.01
N THR A 132 5.65 -16.82 -22.04
CA THR A 132 5.71 -18.30 -22.07
C THR A 132 6.88 -18.86 -21.28
N ALA A 133 8.05 -18.22 -21.29
CA ALA A 133 9.18 -18.63 -20.46
C ALA A 133 8.91 -18.40 -18.95
N GLN A 134 8.23 -17.30 -18.61
CA GLN A 134 7.83 -16.96 -17.24
C GLN A 134 6.72 -17.89 -16.76
N ALA A 135 5.74 -18.25 -17.59
CA ALA A 135 4.70 -19.21 -17.24
C ALA A 135 5.26 -20.63 -16.96
N VAL A 136 6.28 -21.08 -17.70
CA VAL A 136 6.91 -22.39 -17.46
C VAL A 136 7.82 -22.34 -16.22
N GLY A 137 8.58 -21.26 -16.02
CA GLY A 137 9.39 -21.08 -14.82
C GLY A 137 8.56 -20.98 -13.54
N GLU A 138 7.42 -20.29 -13.61
CA GLU A 138 6.46 -20.13 -12.51
C GLU A 138 5.71 -21.44 -12.23
N ALA A 139 5.37 -22.23 -13.25
CA ALA A 139 4.78 -23.57 -13.05
C ALA A 139 5.74 -24.55 -12.33
N VAL A 140 7.04 -24.51 -12.63
CA VAL A 140 8.05 -25.34 -11.95
C VAL A 140 8.32 -24.83 -10.53
N ALA A 141 8.36 -23.52 -10.32
CA ALA A 141 8.48 -22.93 -8.99
C ALA A 141 7.24 -23.21 -8.12
N ASN A 142 6.05 -23.23 -8.70
CA ASN A 142 4.80 -23.56 -8.02
C ASN A 142 4.72 -25.05 -7.63
N ALA A 143 5.29 -25.94 -8.42
CA ALA A 143 5.40 -27.37 -8.08
C ALA A 143 6.35 -27.64 -6.89
N ALA A 144 7.23 -26.69 -6.55
CA ALA A 144 8.16 -26.80 -5.42
C ALA A 144 7.58 -26.28 -4.09
N ARG A 145 6.38 -25.70 -4.08
CA ARG A 145 5.76 -25.16 -2.87
C ARG A 145 5.01 -26.24 -2.11
N ASP A 146 5.48 -26.55 -0.91
CA ASP A 146 4.91 -27.57 -0.04
C ASP A 146 3.71 -27.07 0.80
N GLU A 147 3.09 -27.97 1.56
CA GLU A 147 2.00 -27.63 2.48
C GLU A 147 2.39 -26.52 3.46
N ALA A 148 3.60 -26.61 4.04
CA ALA A 148 4.08 -25.66 5.03
C ALA A 148 4.15 -24.24 4.46
N TYR A 149 4.63 -24.08 3.22
CA TYR A 149 4.63 -22.80 2.52
C TYR A 149 3.23 -22.20 2.44
N TRP A 150 2.25 -22.95 1.91
CA TRP A 150 0.90 -22.42 1.69
C TRP A 150 0.22 -22.05 3.01
N ARG A 151 0.35 -22.89 4.04
CA ARG A 151 -0.25 -22.60 5.36
C ARG A 151 0.36 -21.37 6.00
N ASN A 152 1.70 -21.30 6.04
CA ASN A 152 2.39 -20.18 6.68
C ASN A 152 2.16 -18.87 5.94
N ARG A 153 2.20 -18.88 4.60
CA ARG A 153 1.99 -17.66 3.82
C ARG A 153 0.56 -17.14 3.95
N GLY A 154 -0.44 -18.02 3.90
CA GLY A 154 -1.83 -17.63 4.11
C GLY A 154 -2.06 -17.04 5.51
N LEU A 155 -1.48 -17.66 6.55
CA LEU A 155 -1.55 -17.16 7.92
C LEU A 155 -0.87 -15.80 8.09
N GLU A 156 0.30 -15.60 7.47
CA GLU A 156 1.04 -14.34 7.52
C GLU A 156 0.23 -13.18 6.91
N ILE A 157 -0.33 -13.39 5.71
CA ILE A 157 -1.16 -12.38 5.03
C ILE A 157 -2.36 -12.00 5.91
N ARG A 158 -3.05 -12.98 6.48
CA ARG A 158 -4.21 -12.73 7.35
C ARG A 158 -3.85 -12.04 8.65
N ARG A 159 -2.71 -12.39 9.26
CA ARG A 159 -2.21 -11.70 10.46
C ARG A 159 -1.91 -10.25 10.16
N HIS A 160 -1.19 -9.97 9.06
CA HIS A 160 -0.91 -8.61 8.64
C HIS A 160 -2.20 -7.82 8.35
N TRP A 161 -3.17 -8.44 7.66
CA TRP A 161 -4.47 -7.83 7.41
C TRP A 161 -5.19 -7.44 8.71
N ARG A 162 -5.22 -8.33 9.71
CA ARG A 162 -5.80 -8.03 11.03
C ARG A 162 -5.05 -6.93 11.74
N GLU A 163 -3.73 -6.98 11.80
CA GLU A 163 -2.89 -5.96 12.44
C GLU A 163 -3.14 -4.58 11.82
N SER A 164 -3.19 -4.46 10.50
CA SER A 164 -3.52 -3.21 9.82
C SER A 164 -4.95 -2.76 10.11
N ALA A 165 -5.93 -3.67 10.17
CA ALA A 165 -7.31 -3.34 10.49
C ALA A 165 -7.47 -2.83 11.94
N ASP A 166 -6.81 -3.48 12.90
CA ASP A 166 -6.79 -3.04 14.31
C ASP A 166 -6.11 -1.67 14.43
N ARG A 167 -5.03 -1.44 13.66
CA ARG A 167 -4.34 -0.14 13.62
C ARG A 167 -5.23 0.98 13.07
N VAL A 168 -6.09 0.70 12.09
CA VAL A 168 -7.09 1.68 11.62
C VAL A 168 -7.98 2.12 12.78
N VAL A 169 -8.52 1.18 13.57
CA VAL A 169 -9.40 1.50 14.71
C VAL A 169 -8.67 2.36 15.75
N GLU A 170 -7.41 2.03 16.04
CA GLU A 170 -6.57 2.82 16.96
C GLU A 170 -6.36 4.25 16.45
N LEU A 171 -5.99 4.41 15.17
CA LEU A 171 -5.74 5.71 14.55
C LEU A 171 -7.03 6.55 14.44
N GLU A 172 -8.18 5.93 14.19
CA GLU A 172 -9.47 6.61 14.23
C GLU A 172 -9.74 7.18 15.63
N GLY A 173 -9.55 6.36 16.68
CA GLY A 173 -9.66 6.79 18.07
C GLY A 173 -8.72 7.95 18.41
N LYS A 174 -7.46 7.86 18.01
CA LYS A 174 -6.44 8.90 18.19
C LYS A 174 -6.81 10.19 17.46
N SER A 175 -7.28 10.08 16.22
CA SER A 175 -7.68 11.25 15.40
C SER A 175 -8.84 12.00 16.05
N GLU A 176 -9.82 11.30 16.61
CA GLU A 176 -10.95 11.90 17.32
C GLU A 176 -10.53 12.51 18.66
N GLU A 177 -9.56 11.92 19.36
CA GLU A 177 -8.97 12.54 20.55
C GLU A 177 -8.25 13.86 20.21
N LEU A 178 -7.37 13.85 19.21
CA LEU A 178 -6.63 15.03 18.78
C LEU A 178 -7.57 16.13 18.27
N ARG A 179 -8.63 15.75 17.54
CA ARG A 179 -9.69 16.66 17.14
C ARG A 179 -10.36 17.32 18.34
N ARG A 180 -10.76 16.55 19.36
CA ARG A 180 -11.35 17.11 20.59
C ARG A 180 -10.37 18.06 21.29
N ARG A 181 -9.09 17.69 21.40
CA ARG A 181 -8.04 18.52 22.00
C ARG A 181 -7.82 19.82 21.22
N PHE A 182 -7.85 19.76 19.89
CA PHE A 182 -7.68 20.93 19.02
C PHE A 182 -8.75 21.99 19.28
N TYR A 183 -10.01 21.57 19.43
CA TYR A 183 -11.12 22.50 19.70
C TYR A 183 -11.25 22.90 21.18
N ALA A 184 -10.69 22.12 22.10
CA ALA A 184 -10.67 22.44 23.53
C ALA A 184 -9.50 23.36 23.93
N ALA A 185 -8.47 23.51 23.09
CA ALA A 185 -7.30 24.33 23.38
C ALA A 185 -7.57 25.83 23.16
N ASP A 186 -7.44 26.61 24.23
CA ASP A 186 -7.58 28.07 24.20
C ASP A 186 -6.35 28.78 23.63
N ASP A 187 -5.14 28.22 23.83
CA ASP A 187 -3.90 28.79 23.33
C ASP A 187 -3.68 28.47 21.84
N PRO A 188 -3.66 29.47 20.94
CA PRO A 188 -3.44 29.25 19.52
C PRO A 188 -2.04 28.70 19.22
N TYR A 189 -1.03 29.04 20.03
CA TYR A 189 0.32 28.54 19.80
C TYR A 189 0.39 27.03 20.01
N GLN A 190 -0.10 26.52 21.14
CA GLN A 190 -0.18 25.08 21.40
C GLN A 190 -1.01 24.36 20.32
N ARG A 191 -2.17 24.91 19.98
CA ARG A 191 -3.08 24.31 19.01
C ARG A 191 -2.43 24.11 17.64
N ASP A 192 -1.80 25.16 17.12
CA ASP A 192 -1.32 25.18 15.75
C ASP A 192 0.11 24.59 15.63
N SER A 193 0.93 24.65 16.68
CA SER A 193 2.31 24.13 16.65
C SER A 193 2.47 22.67 17.09
N GLN A 194 1.54 22.15 17.90
CA GLN A 194 1.65 20.78 18.45
C GLN A 194 0.48 19.90 18.03
N ILE A 195 -0.76 20.33 18.33
CA ILE A 195 -1.94 19.47 18.14
C ILE A 195 -2.23 19.26 16.66
N LYS A 196 -2.21 20.33 15.86
CA LYS A 196 -2.52 20.25 14.44
C LYS A 196 -1.55 19.37 13.65
N PRO A 197 -0.21 19.54 13.75
CA PRO A 197 0.72 18.66 13.03
C PRO A 197 0.57 17.19 13.41
N GLU A 198 0.35 16.88 14.69
CA GLU A 198 0.12 15.50 15.13
C GLU A 198 -1.20 14.94 14.56
N TRP A 199 -2.24 15.76 14.49
CA TRP A 199 -3.52 15.37 13.91
C TRP A 199 -3.39 15.11 12.40
N ASP A 200 -2.76 16.03 11.66
CA ASP A 200 -2.51 15.88 10.22
C ASP A 200 -1.69 14.61 9.95
N HIS A 201 -0.63 14.34 10.74
CA HIS A 201 0.16 13.11 10.62
C HIS A 201 -0.67 11.84 10.90
N THR A 202 -1.53 11.88 11.92
CA THR A 202 -2.41 10.75 12.25
C THR A 202 -3.40 10.47 11.12
N LEU A 203 -3.90 11.51 10.43
CA LEU A 203 -4.77 11.35 9.26
C LEU A 203 -4.01 10.76 8.06
N ASP A 204 -2.78 11.19 7.81
CA ASP A 204 -1.94 10.61 6.76
C ASP A 204 -1.63 9.13 7.03
N GLU A 205 -1.31 8.79 8.29
CA GLU A 205 -1.07 7.40 8.72
C GLU A 205 -2.35 6.56 8.63
N LEU A 206 -3.51 7.12 8.97
CA LEU A 206 -4.80 6.47 8.82
C LEU A 206 -5.06 6.11 7.36
N ASP A 207 -4.85 7.05 6.44
CA ASP A 207 -5.06 6.84 5.02
C ASP A 207 -4.06 5.84 4.42
N SER A 208 -2.80 5.85 4.84
CA SER A 208 -1.83 4.83 4.43
C SER A 208 -2.20 3.44 4.94
N THR A 209 -2.59 3.33 6.22
CA THR A 209 -3.00 2.07 6.85
C THR A 209 -4.25 1.50 6.18
N ARG A 210 -5.22 2.34 5.80
CA ARG A 210 -6.40 1.89 5.03
C ARG A 210 -6.02 1.28 3.69
N ARG A 211 -5.06 1.87 2.97
CA ARG A 211 -4.53 1.29 1.72
C ARG A 211 -3.78 -0.02 1.96
N GLU A 212 -3.16 -0.20 3.13
CA GLU A 212 -2.52 -1.48 3.50
C GLU A 212 -3.55 -2.58 3.76
N VAL A 213 -4.69 -2.25 4.37
CA VAL A 213 -5.83 -3.17 4.54
C VAL A 213 -6.32 -3.63 3.16
N GLU A 214 -6.56 -2.69 2.23
CA GLU A 214 -6.98 -3.02 0.86
C GLU A 214 -5.93 -3.86 0.11
N ARG A 215 -4.65 -3.53 0.28
CA ARG A 215 -3.55 -4.28 -0.33
C ARG A 215 -3.48 -5.71 0.22
N SER A 216 -3.65 -5.89 1.52
CA SER A 216 -3.63 -7.21 2.17
C SER A 216 -4.79 -8.07 1.72
N GLU A 217 -5.97 -7.47 1.54
CA GLU A 217 -7.16 -8.14 0.97
C GLU A 217 -6.89 -8.62 -0.46
N GLN A 218 -6.39 -7.73 -1.33
CA GLN A 218 -6.04 -8.09 -2.71
C GLN A 218 -4.92 -9.14 -2.78
N GLU A 219 -3.94 -9.04 -1.87
CA GLU A 219 -2.87 -10.01 -1.76
C GLU A 219 -3.42 -11.39 -1.36
N LEU A 220 -4.36 -11.45 -0.42
CA LEU A 220 -5.04 -12.68 -0.04
C LEU A 220 -5.81 -13.27 -1.23
N GLU A 221 -6.58 -12.47 -1.96
CA GLU A 221 -7.32 -12.92 -3.15
C GLU A 221 -6.39 -13.49 -4.24
N ARG A 222 -5.27 -12.81 -4.49
CA ARG A 222 -4.22 -13.28 -5.41
C ARG A 222 -3.61 -14.59 -4.92
N PHE A 223 -3.24 -14.67 -3.65
CA PHE A 223 -2.68 -15.86 -3.02
C PHE A 223 -3.63 -17.06 -3.12
N LEU A 224 -4.93 -16.86 -2.88
CA LEU A 224 -5.94 -17.92 -3.02
C LEU A 224 -6.07 -18.39 -4.47
N THR A 225 -5.96 -17.48 -5.44
CA THR A 225 -6.01 -17.81 -6.87
C THR A 225 -4.77 -18.58 -7.31
N GLU A 226 -3.60 -18.12 -6.89
CA GLU A 226 -2.30 -18.77 -7.15
C GLU A 226 -2.25 -20.17 -6.54
N GLY A 227 -2.71 -20.32 -5.28
CA GLY A 227 -2.81 -21.62 -4.62
C GLY A 227 -3.72 -22.59 -5.36
N ARG A 228 -4.87 -22.13 -5.86
CA ARG A 228 -5.78 -22.96 -6.68
C ARG A 228 -5.12 -23.38 -8.00
N GLN A 229 -4.43 -22.46 -8.67
CA GLN A 229 -3.72 -22.74 -9.93
C GLN A 229 -2.56 -23.72 -9.73
N ALA A 230 -1.86 -23.62 -8.60
CA ALA A 230 -0.77 -24.51 -8.21
C ALA A 230 -1.27 -25.88 -7.68
N GLY A 231 -2.58 -26.10 -7.57
CA GLY A 231 -3.16 -27.35 -7.08
C GLY A 231 -3.04 -27.54 -5.56
N ALA A 232 -2.83 -26.46 -4.79
CA ALA A 232 -2.83 -26.52 -3.34
C ALA A 232 -4.20 -26.94 -2.79
N PHE A 233 -4.22 -27.79 -1.76
CA PHE A 233 -5.49 -28.24 -1.17
C PHE A 233 -6.23 -27.08 -0.50
N PRO A 234 -7.57 -27.00 -0.63
CA PRO A 234 -8.36 -25.92 0.00
C PRO A 234 -8.17 -25.81 1.52
N GLY A 235 -7.89 -26.93 2.20
CA GLY A 235 -7.63 -26.94 3.65
C GLY A 235 -6.34 -26.21 4.04
N TRP A 236 -5.32 -26.20 3.18
CA TRP A 236 -4.06 -25.49 3.42
C TRP A 236 -4.22 -23.98 3.27
N LEU A 237 -5.09 -23.55 2.35
CA LEU A 237 -5.33 -22.13 2.05
C LEU A 237 -6.25 -21.43 3.07
N ARG A 238 -6.99 -22.20 3.89
CA ARG A 238 -7.95 -21.70 4.89
C ARG A 238 -7.35 -21.45 6.27
N GLU A 239 -6.06 -21.72 6.48
CA GLU A 239 -5.40 -21.51 7.77
C GLU A 239 -5.52 -20.05 8.23
N GLY A 240 -6.00 -19.82 9.46
CA GLY A 240 -6.14 -18.49 10.03
C GLY A 240 -7.34 -17.70 9.52
N SER A 241 -8.32 -18.31 8.85
CA SER A 241 -9.51 -17.61 8.34
C SER A 241 -10.30 -16.83 9.42
N GLU A 242 -10.18 -17.24 10.68
CA GLU A 242 -10.73 -16.56 11.86
C GLU A 242 -10.07 -15.19 12.14
N LEU A 243 -8.90 -14.94 11.56
CA LEU A 243 -8.19 -13.67 11.64
C LEU A 243 -8.67 -12.65 10.61
N GLU A 244 -9.46 -13.06 9.61
CA GLU A 244 -9.99 -12.11 8.64
C GLU A 244 -10.91 -11.10 9.38
N PRO A 245 -10.71 -9.79 9.21
CA PRO A 245 -11.59 -8.81 9.82
C PRO A 245 -13.00 -8.95 9.23
N GLU A 246 -14.03 -8.73 10.04
CA GLU A 246 -15.40 -8.76 9.54
C GLU A 246 -15.55 -7.70 8.44
N ARG A 247 -15.66 -8.15 7.19
CA ARG A 247 -16.01 -7.29 6.07
C ARG A 247 -17.40 -6.77 6.40
N LYS A 248 -17.50 -5.54 6.92
CA LYS A 248 -18.77 -4.83 6.99
C LYS A 248 -19.23 -4.70 5.56
N VAL A 249 -20.01 -5.68 5.10
CA VAL A 249 -20.82 -5.57 3.91
C VAL A 249 -21.67 -4.35 4.23
N LEU A 250 -21.31 -3.21 3.65
CA LEU A 250 -22.20 -2.07 3.60
C LEU A 250 -23.42 -2.63 2.93
N GLU A 251 -24.41 -2.97 3.75
CA GLU A 251 -25.70 -3.45 3.32
C GLU A 251 -26.20 -2.34 2.40
N SER A 252 -26.08 -2.58 1.08
CA SER A 252 -26.55 -1.63 0.08
C SER A 252 -27.93 -1.22 0.54
N PRO A 253 -28.21 0.08 0.75
CA PRO A 253 -29.47 0.51 1.31
C PRO A 253 -30.55 -0.19 0.50
N SER A 254 -31.21 -1.15 1.14
CA SER A 254 -32.20 -2.00 0.52
C SER A 254 -33.15 -1.02 -0.13
N ALA A 255 -33.18 -1.02 -1.47
CA ALA A 255 -34.02 -0.14 -2.26
C ALA A 255 -35.38 -0.14 -1.60
N GLU A 256 -35.74 1.00 -0.99
CA GLU A 256 -37.00 1.10 -0.29
C GLU A 256 -38.09 0.70 -1.28
N PRO A 257 -39.01 -0.19 -0.88
CA PRO A 257 -40.07 -0.65 -1.76
C PRO A 257 -40.87 0.56 -2.24
N THR A 258 -40.80 0.77 -3.55
CA THR A 258 -41.66 1.57 -4.41
C THR A 258 -42.87 2.17 -3.70
N GLU A 259 -42.90 3.50 -3.62
CA GLU A 259 -44.07 4.27 -3.23
C GLU A 259 -45.35 3.66 -3.84
N PRO A 260 -46.42 3.46 -3.05
CA PRO A 260 -47.65 2.91 -3.59
C PRO A 260 -48.18 3.85 -4.69
N VAL A 261 -48.33 3.29 -5.89
CA VAL A 261 -49.02 3.93 -7.01
C VAL A 261 -50.38 4.40 -6.51
N VAL A 262 -50.53 5.72 -6.41
CA VAL A 262 -51.82 6.38 -6.14
C VAL A 262 -52.71 6.06 -7.34
N LEU A 263 -53.67 5.16 -7.13
CA LEU A 263 -54.77 4.95 -8.07
C LEU A 263 -55.68 6.17 -7.97
N ASP A 264 -55.69 6.99 -9.02
CA ASP A 264 -56.67 8.07 -9.18
C ASP A 264 -58.09 7.50 -9.12
N GLU A 265 -58.83 7.84 -8.06
CA GLU A 265 -60.26 7.53 -7.98
C GLU A 265 -61.04 8.38 -8.99
N PRO A 266 -61.99 7.79 -9.74
CA PRO A 266 -62.79 8.52 -10.70
C PRO A 266 -63.73 9.47 -9.96
N ARG A 267 -63.57 10.77 -10.22
CA ARG A 267 -64.50 11.81 -9.73
C ARG A 267 -65.91 11.56 -10.27
N GLU A 268 -66.80 11.06 -9.42
CA GLU A 268 -68.23 11.09 -9.68
C GLU A 268 -68.69 12.56 -9.74
N GLN A 269 -69.27 12.93 -10.88
CA GLN A 269 -69.91 14.21 -11.13
C GLN A 269 -71.35 14.20 -10.57
N PRO A 270 -71.76 15.23 -9.82
CA PRO A 270 -73.14 15.67 -9.79
C PRO A 270 -73.41 16.85 -10.74
#